data_AF-A0A535YDL8-F1
#
_entry.id   AF-A0A535YDL8-F1
#
_cell.length_a   1.000
_cell.length_b   1.000
_cell.length_c   1.000
_cell.angle_alpha   90.00
_cell.angle_beta   90.00
_cell.angle_gamma   90.00
#
_symmetry.space_group_name_H-M   'P 1'
#
loop_
_entity.id
_entity.type
_entity.pdbx_description
1 polymer ?
#
loop_
_entity_poly.entity_id
_entity_poly.type
_entity_poly.pdbx_seq_one_letter_code
_entity_poly.pdbx_strand_id
1 'polypeptide(L)'
;MFRYRFLRSAAIALGLYGLLGLFIAAAMLVVGISTFGQVTRLQRTLESERVALVGSIRTVSGTLRDTAGATSDFQKSIDNARGAADQASRLANDSAGTFRQMGASVAVISILGFQPLAGIAPQFTSSADQLQQMAITLGTTRDALAQNRADVARVATDLSDLQVQLDAVAASLSQPGVLGLEPQGLLPFQVAFYGMCLLVILQSAFAIVAGVVLYQLQRALGAEPLFPHVRRATTIDADERGRVRAS
;
A
#
# COMPACT_ATOMS: atom_id res chain seq x y z
N MET A 1 -34.94 0.62 -63.90
CA MET A 1 -34.37 1.77 -63.16
C MET A 1 -34.30 1.58 -61.64
N PHE A 2 -35.29 0.99 -60.97
CA PHE A 2 -35.30 0.79 -59.50
C PHE A 2 -34.17 -0.09 -58.93
N ARG A 3 -33.81 -1.20 -59.59
CA ARG A 3 -32.74 -2.13 -59.16
C ARG A 3 -31.36 -1.46 -59.05
N TYR A 4 -31.00 -0.57 -59.97
CA TYR A 4 -29.68 0.10 -59.98
C TYR A 4 -29.51 1.15 -58.87
N ARG A 5 -30.59 1.84 -58.48
CA ARG A 5 -30.57 2.79 -57.35
C ARG A 5 -30.45 2.06 -56.02
N PHE A 6 -31.13 0.91 -55.88
CA PHE A 6 -31.12 0.10 -54.67
C PHE A 6 -29.76 -0.55 -54.39
N LEU A 7 -29.07 -1.07 -55.42
CA LEU A 7 -27.71 -1.61 -55.25
C LEU A 7 -26.70 -0.51 -54.88
N ARG A 8 -26.84 0.68 -55.45
CA ARG A 8 -25.93 1.81 -55.16
C ARG A 8 -26.12 2.34 -53.74
N SER A 9 -27.35 2.41 -53.24
CA SER A 9 -27.62 2.77 -51.84
C SER A 9 -27.15 1.69 -50.87
N ALA A 10 -27.28 0.41 -51.22
CA ALA A 10 -26.79 -0.69 -50.40
C ALA A 10 -25.25 -0.71 -50.28
N ALA A 11 -24.53 -0.48 -51.38
CA ALA A 11 -23.07 -0.38 -51.37
C ALA A 11 -22.56 0.80 -50.54
N ILE A 12 -23.22 1.96 -50.64
CA ILE A 12 -22.90 3.16 -49.84
C ILE A 12 -23.22 2.93 -48.36
N ALA A 13 -24.36 2.32 -48.05
CA ALA A 13 -24.75 2.00 -46.67
C ALA A 13 -23.78 1.00 -46.02
N LEU A 14 -23.33 -0.02 -46.77
CA LEU A 14 -22.39 -1.02 -46.27
C LEU A 14 -20.99 -0.42 -46.05
N GLY A 15 -20.54 0.45 -46.96
CA GLY A 15 -19.28 1.18 -46.81
C GLY A 15 -19.30 2.13 -45.60
N LEU A 16 -20.38 2.91 -45.42
CA LEU A 16 -20.58 3.77 -44.25
C LEU A 16 -20.64 2.98 -42.94
N TYR A 17 -21.30 1.82 -42.94
CA TYR A 17 -21.37 0.95 -41.78
C TYR A 17 -19.99 0.42 -41.37
N GLY A 18 -19.18 -0.04 -42.34
CA GLY A 18 -17.81 -0.46 -42.07
C GLY A 18 -16.92 0.68 -41.56
N LEU A 19 -17.08 1.89 -42.11
CA LEU A 19 -16.33 3.09 -41.68
C LEU A 19 -16.72 3.51 -40.25
N LEU A 20 -18.00 3.45 -39.91
CA LEU A 20 -18.51 3.71 -38.56
C LEU A 20 -18.01 2.66 -37.56
N GLY A 21 -18.03 1.37 -37.93
CA GLY A 21 -17.50 0.29 -37.11
C GLY A 21 -16.00 0.44 -36.83
N LEU A 22 -15.22 0.81 -37.85
CA LEU A 22 -13.80 1.08 -37.69
C LEU A 22 -13.54 2.30 -36.79
N PHE A 23 -14.33 3.36 -36.92
CA PHE A 23 -14.24 4.54 -36.05
C PHE A 23 -14.55 4.21 -34.59
N ILE A 24 -15.61 3.44 -34.32
CA ILE A 24 -15.98 3.00 -32.97
C ILE A 24 -14.90 2.10 -32.38
N ALA A 25 -14.37 1.14 -33.16
CA ALA A 25 -13.29 0.27 -32.71
C ALA A 25 -12.02 1.05 -32.38
N ALA A 26 -11.65 2.03 -33.21
CA ALA A 26 -10.51 2.91 -32.94
C ALA A 26 -10.72 3.72 -31.66
N ALA A 27 -11.91 4.31 -31.47
CA ALA A 27 -12.24 5.05 -30.26
C ALA A 27 -12.19 4.16 -29.00
N MET A 28 -12.78 2.95 -29.05
CA MET A 28 -12.72 1.98 -27.95
C MET A 28 -11.29 1.55 -27.64
N LEU A 29 -10.44 1.35 -28.65
CA LEU A 29 -9.05 0.93 -28.48
C LEU A 29 -8.22 2.01 -27.79
N VAL A 30 -8.41 3.29 -28.15
CA VAL A 30 -7.76 4.44 -27.48
C VAL A 30 -8.16 4.50 -26.01
N VAL A 31 -9.46 4.41 -25.72
CA VAL A 31 -9.98 4.41 -24.34
C VAL A 31 -9.40 3.21 -23.56
N GLY A 32 -9.49 2.00 -24.12
CA GLY A 32 -9.00 0.78 -23.50
C GLY A 32 -7.51 0.85 -23.14
N ILE A 33 -6.64 1.27 -24.07
CA ILE A 33 -5.20 1.42 -23.79
C ILE A 33 -4.97 2.40 -22.65
N SER A 34 -5.66 3.54 -22.65
CA SER A 34 -5.50 4.55 -21.58
C SER A 34 -5.96 4.03 -20.22
N THR A 35 -7.13 3.39 -20.16
CA THR A 35 -7.72 2.86 -18.93
C THR A 35 -6.89 1.71 -18.36
N PHE A 36 -6.56 0.70 -19.16
CA PHE A 36 -5.73 -0.42 -18.69
C PHE A 36 -4.32 0.04 -18.31
N GLY A 37 -3.78 1.03 -19.02
CA GLY A 37 -2.51 1.66 -18.67
C GLY A 37 -2.55 2.38 -17.31
N GLN A 38 -3.61 3.14 -17.03
CA GLN A 38 -3.82 3.80 -15.75
C GLN A 38 -4.00 2.80 -14.61
N VAL A 39 -4.81 1.76 -14.81
CA VAL A 39 -5.01 0.69 -13.82
C VAL A 39 -3.70 -0.02 -13.50
N THR A 40 -2.91 -0.37 -14.51
CA THR A 40 -1.60 -1.00 -14.31
C THR A 40 -0.63 -0.11 -13.55
N ARG A 41 -0.62 1.21 -13.82
CA ARG A 41 0.20 2.18 -13.08
C ARG A 41 -0.25 2.30 -11.63
N LEU A 42 -1.56 2.42 -11.39
CA LEU A 42 -2.12 2.49 -10.05
C LEU A 42 -1.78 1.24 -9.24
N GLN A 43 -1.91 0.05 -9.84
CA GLN A 43 -1.52 -1.22 -9.21
C GLN A 43 -0.03 -1.24 -8.82
N ARG A 44 0.87 -0.80 -9.71
CA ARG A 44 2.31 -0.74 -9.40
C ARG A 44 2.61 0.28 -8.29
N THR A 45 1.97 1.44 -8.31
CA THR A 45 2.13 2.45 -7.26
C THR A 45 1.65 1.91 -5.92
N LEU A 46 0.46 1.30 -5.87
CA LEU A 46 -0.10 0.72 -4.65
C LEU A 46 0.77 -0.43 -4.11
N GLU A 47 1.33 -1.28 -4.98
CA GLU A 47 2.26 -2.33 -4.56
C GLU A 47 3.56 -1.73 -4.00
N SER A 48 4.10 -0.68 -4.64
CA SER A 48 5.27 0.03 -4.12
C SER A 48 5.00 0.69 -2.77
N GLU A 49 3.85 1.35 -2.61
CA GLU A 49 3.43 1.98 -1.35
C GLU A 49 3.23 0.94 -0.24
N ARG A 50 2.62 -0.20 -0.58
CA ARG A 50 2.44 -1.34 0.33
C ARG A 50 3.79 -1.89 0.81
N VAL A 51 4.74 -2.11 -0.09
CA VAL A 51 6.09 -2.58 0.27
C VAL A 51 6.80 -1.56 1.16
N ALA A 52 6.70 -0.27 0.83
CA ALA A 52 7.27 0.80 1.65
C ALA A 52 6.63 0.87 3.05
N LEU A 53 5.30 0.74 3.14
CA LEU A 53 4.55 0.73 4.39
C LEU A 53 4.93 -0.48 5.26
N VAL A 54 4.99 -1.68 4.67
CA VAL A 54 5.43 -2.90 5.38
C VAL A 54 6.87 -2.73 5.89
N GLY A 55 7.75 -2.13 5.07
CA GLY A 55 9.11 -1.80 5.49
C GLY A 55 9.14 -0.85 6.68
N SER A 56 8.36 0.23 6.64
CA SER A 56 8.25 1.21 7.73
C SER A 56 7.72 0.56 9.02
N ILE A 57 6.68 -0.26 8.93
CA ILE A 57 6.12 -0.99 10.10
C ILE A 57 7.17 -1.91 10.71
N ARG A 58 7.93 -2.66 9.89
CA ARG A 58 9.01 -3.53 10.40
C ARG A 58 10.12 -2.73 11.08
N THR A 59 10.48 -1.55 10.57
CA THR A 59 11.46 -0.67 11.21
C THR A 59 10.96 -0.20 12.58
N VAL A 60 9.69 0.20 12.68
CA VAL A 60 9.08 0.59 13.96
C VAL A 60 9.05 -0.60 14.93
N SER A 61 8.65 -1.79 14.46
CA SER A 61 8.71 -3.03 15.24
C SER A 61 10.13 -3.32 15.77
N GLY A 62 11.16 -3.20 14.91
CA GLY A 62 12.55 -3.33 15.33
C GLY A 62 12.94 -2.33 16.42
N THR A 63 12.53 -1.07 16.27
CA THR A 63 12.79 0.00 17.25
C THR A 63 12.11 -0.30 18.59
N LEU A 64 10.86 -0.80 18.58
CA LEU A 64 10.15 -1.21 19.79
C LEU A 64 10.85 -2.37 20.49
N ARG A 65 11.34 -3.36 19.73
CA ARG A 65 12.11 -4.48 20.26
C ARG A 65 13.40 -4.01 20.94
N ASP A 66 14.14 -3.13 20.29
CA ASP A 66 15.39 -2.57 20.84
C ASP A 66 15.10 -1.74 22.08
N THR A 67 14.00 -0.97 22.07
CA THR A 67 13.55 -0.20 23.24
C THR A 67 13.15 -1.12 24.40
N ALA A 68 12.44 -2.22 24.14
CA ALA A 68 12.11 -3.22 25.16
C ALA A 68 13.38 -3.89 25.73
N GLY A 69 14.38 -4.17 24.87
CA GLY A 69 15.70 -4.65 25.27
C GLY A 69 16.45 -3.67 26.19
N ALA A 70 16.56 -2.41 25.78
CA ALA A 70 17.16 -1.34 26.60
C ALA A 70 16.43 -1.15 27.94
N THR A 71 15.11 -1.31 27.94
CA THR A 71 14.27 -1.25 29.15
C THR A 71 14.62 -2.38 30.13
N SER A 72 14.92 -3.58 29.65
CA SER A 72 15.39 -4.71 30.46
C SER A 72 16.76 -4.44 31.10
N ASP A 73 17.69 -3.84 30.35
CA ASP A 73 18.99 -3.44 30.91
C ASP A 73 18.86 -2.31 31.94
N PHE A 74 17.93 -1.39 31.74
CA PHE A 74 17.59 -0.37 32.72
C PHE A 74 17.07 -0.98 34.04
N GLN A 75 16.27 -2.06 33.99
CA GLN A 75 15.84 -2.78 35.20
C GLN A 75 17.02 -3.35 36.00
N LYS A 76 18.04 -3.89 35.32
CA LYS A 76 19.28 -4.37 35.99
C LYS A 76 20.02 -3.22 36.67
N SER A 77 20.07 -2.06 36.02
CA SER A 77 20.66 -0.85 36.61
C SER A 77 19.91 -0.42 37.87
N ILE A 78 18.58 -0.47 37.86
CA ILE A 78 17.74 -0.20 39.04
C ILE A 78 18.03 -1.21 40.16
N ASP A 79 18.17 -2.50 39.86
CA ASP A 79 18.50 -3.52 40.88
C ASP A 79 19.86 -3.24 41.52
N ASN A 80 20.86 -2.88 40.73
CA ASN A 80 22.18 -2.51 41.23
C ASN A 80 22.10 -1.28 42.14
N ALA A 81 21.33 -0.25 41.73
CA ALA A 81 21.11 0.94 42.53
C ALA A 81 20.38 0.62 43.85
N ARG A 82 19.40 -0.28 43.83
CA ARG A 82 18.72 -0.76 45.06
C ARG A 82 19.68 -1.50 45.97
N GLY A 83 20.51 -2.38 45.43
CA GLY A 83 21.54 -3.09 46.19
C GLY A 83 22.55 -2.15 46.84
N ALA A 84 22.97 -1.11 46.13
CA ALA A 84 23.85 -0.06 46.67
C ALA A 84 23.17 0.76 47.77
N ALA A 85 21.91 1.16 47.57
CA ALA A 85 21.13 1.89 48.58
C ALA A 85 20.90 1.05 49.84
N ASP A 86 20.65 -0.26 49.71
CA ASP A 86 20.49 -1.18 50.83
C ASP A 86 21.80 -1.34 51.63
N GLN A 87 22.93 -1.51 50.94
CA GLN A 87 24.25 -1.55 51.58
C GLN A 87 24.58 -0.25 52.31
N ALA A 88 24.34 0.91 51.68
CA ALA A 88 24.55 2.21 52.29
C ALA A 88 23.63 2.43 53.51
N SER A 89 22.37 1.98 53.44
CA SER A 89 21.42 2.07 54.55
C SER A 89 21.88 1.24 55.76
N ARG A 90 22.35 0.01 55.53
CA ARG A 90 22.93 -0.85 56.57
C ARG A 90 24.17 -0.21 57.20
N LEU A 91 25.11 0.25 56.38
CA LEU A 91 26.32 0.92 56.85
C LEU A 91 26.00 2.16 57.69
N ALA A 92 25.02 2.96 57.28
CA ALA A 92 24.56 4.13 58.03
C ALA A 92 23.96 3.73 59.38
N ASN A 93 23.13 2.69 59.43
CA ASN A 93 22.57 2.16 60.68
C ASN A 93 23.65 1.60 61.60
N ASP A 94 24.61 0.83 61.08
CA ASP A 94 25.71 0.27 61.86
C ASP A 94 26.62 1.37 62.42
N SER A 95 26.88 2.40 61.61
CA SER A 95 27.63 3.60 62.03
C SER A 95 26.87 4.37 63.11
N ALA A 96 25.54 4.54 62.97
CA ALA A 96 24.70 5.16 63.99
C ALA A 96 24.76 4.40 65.32
N GLY A 97 24.67 3.06 65.27
CA GLY A 97 24.83 2.19 66.44
C GLY A 97 26.18 2.37 67.12
N THR A 98 27.26 2.39 66.33
CA THR A 98 28.62 2.62 66.81
C THR A 98 28.76 3.98 67.50
N PHE A 99 28.21 5.05 66.91
CA PHE A 99 28.24 6.38 67.50
C PHE A 99 27.46 6.48 68.82
N ARG A 100 26.27 5.85 68.92
CA ARG A 100 25.53 5.78 70.20
C ARG A 100 26.31 5.02 71.26
N GLN A 101 26.94 3.91 70.89
CA GLN A 101 27.73 3.10 71.82
C GLN A 101 28.98 3.85 72.31
N MET A 102 29.65 4.59 71.42
CA MET A 102 30.75 5.50 71.78
C MET A 102 30.28 6.60 72.74
N GLY A 103 29.18 7.28 72.42
CA GLY A 103 28.60 8.32 73.29
C GLY A 103 28.28 7.80 74.69
N ALA A 104 27.68 6.61 74.78
CA ALA A 104 27.38 5.96 76.05
C ALA A 104 28.66 5.57 76.82
N SER A 105 29.67 5.03 76.14
CA SER A 105 30.93 4.62 76.78
C SER A 105 31.72 5.82 77.32
N VAL A 106 31.75 6.92 76.58
CA VAL A 106 32.45 8.15 76.95
C VAL A 106 31.77 8.87 78.12
N ALA A 107 30.44 8.79 78.22
CA ALA A 107 29.69 9.37 79.33
C ALA A 107 29.95 8.69 80.69
N VAL A 108 30.40 7.43 80.70
CA VAL A 108 30.62 6.66 81.95
C VAL A 108 32.02 6.92 82.55
N ILE A 109 32.95 7.51 81.80
CA ILE A 109 34.32 7.77 82.27
C ILE A 109 34.31 8.94 83.26
N SER A 110 34.47 8.63 84.56
CA SER A 110 34.63 9.62 85.64
C SER A 110 36.04 9.56 86.20
N ILE A 111 36.71 10.72 86.27
CA ILE A 111 38.03 10.87 86.92
C ILE A 111 37.82 11.83 88.09
N LEU A 112 38.00 11.33 89.32
CA LEU A 112 37.83 12.12 90.55
C LEU A 112 36.44 12.80 90.66
N GLY A 113 35.37 12.17 90.14
CA GLY A 113 34.00 12.71 90.17
C GLY A 113 33.68 13.71 89.05
N PHE A 114 34.66 14.11 88.23
CA PHE A 114 34.44 14.94 87.05
C PHE A 114 34.30 14.07 85.80
N GLN A 115 33.32 14.39 84.93
CA GLN A 115 33.13 13.78 83.62
C GLN A 115 33.56 14.78 82.53
N PRO A 116 34.86 14.89 82.21
CA PRO A 116 35.37 15.90 81.29
C PRO A 116 34.83 15.76 79.86
N LEU A 117 34.32 14.58 79.50
CA LEU A 117 33.82 14.27 78.15
C LEU A 117 32.27 14.27 78.06
N ALA A 118 31.56 14.58 79.15
CA ALA A 118 30.09 14.63 79.16
C ALA A 118 29.53 15.63 78.13
N GLY A 119 30.27 16.70 77.82
CA GLY A 119 29.89 17.69 76.81
C GLY A 119 29.93 17.21 75.37
N ILE A 120 30.61 16.09 75.07
CA ILE A 120 30.78 15.56 73.70
C ILE A 120 29.74 14.45 73.39
N ALA A 121 29.19 13.81 74.43
CA ALA A 121 28.15 12.78 74.28
C ALA A 121 26.90 13.24 73.48
N PRO A 122 26.39 14.48 73.63
CA PRO A 122 25.30 14.99 72.80
C PRO A 122 25.66 15.04 71.30
N GLN A 123 26.92 15.35 70.97
CA GLN A 123 27.39 15.41 69.59
C GLN A 123 27.38 14.03 68.94
N PHE A 124 27.81 12.99 69.67
CA PHE A 124 27.74 11.61 69.18
C PHE A 124 26.30 11.13 68.97
N THR A 125 25.39 11.51 69.86
CA THR A 125 23.96 11.20 69.71
C THR A 125 23.38 11.88 68.48
N SER A 126 23.66 13.17 68.29
CA SER A 126 23.22 13.94 67.11
C SER A 126 23.74 13.34 65.80
N SER A 127 25.03 12.95 65.74
CA SER A 127 25.60 12.27 64.57
C SER A 127 24.93 10.92 64.30
N ALA A 128 24.63 10.15 65.35
CA ALA A 128 23.93 8.88 65.21
C ALA A 128 22.50 9.06 64.67
N ASP A 129 21.78 10.09 65.13
CA ASP A 129 20.43 10.40 64.65
C ASP A 129 20.45 10.81 63.17
N GLN A 130 21.43 11.60 62.75
CA GLN A 130 21.63 11.97 61.34
C GLN A 130 21.90 10.74 60.45
N LEU A 131 22.76 9.82 60.92
CA LEU A 131 23.05 8.58 60.21
C LEU A 131 21.83 7.66 60.14
N GLN A 132 21.03 7.58 61.21
CA GLN A 132 19.79 6.83 61.21
C GLN A 132 18.76 7.45 60.24
N GLN A 133 18.65 8.78 60.20
CA GLN A 133 17.78 9.48 59.25
C GLN A 133 18.23 9.24 57.80
N MET A 134 19.54 9.19 57.55
CA MET A 134 20.10 8.83 56.25
C MET A 134 19.75 7.38 55.89
N ALA A 135 19.86 6.44 56.83
CA ALA A 135 19.48 5.05 56.63
C ALA A 135 18.00 4.90 56.24
N ILE A 136 17.11 5.64 56.92
CA ILE A 136 15.67 5.71 56.61
C ILE A 136 15.45 6.27 55.19
N THR A 137 16.11 7.38 54.86
CA THR A 137 15.98 8.03 53.54
C THR A 137 16.44 7.11 52.40
N LEU A 138 17.54 6.38 52.62
CA LEU A 138 18.02 5.35 51.69
C LEU A 138 17.04 4.18 51.58
N GLY A 139 16.37 3.79 52.67
CA GLY A 139 15.27 2.82 52.67
C GLY A 139 14.12 3.26 51.78
N THR A 140 13.62 4.49 51.95
CA THR A 140 12.57 5.07 51.10
C THR A 140 13.01 5.14 49.63
N THR A 141 14.28 5.46 49.36
CA THR A 141 14.84 5.52 48.00
C THR A 141 14.86 4.12 47.36
N ARG A 142 15.29 3.10 48.10
CA ARG A 142 15.27 1.69 47.67
C ARG A 142 13.86 1.21 47.32
N ASP A 143 12.86 1.64 48.10
CA ASP A 143 11.46 1.27 47.89
C ASP A 143 10.88 2.00 46.67
N ALA A 144 11.19 3.29 46.48
CA ALA A 144 10.84 4.03 45.26
C ALA A 144 11.47 3.42 44.00
N LEU A 145 12.73 3.01 44.07
CA LEU A 145 13.40 2.27 42.99
C LEU A 145 12.72 0.92 42.71
N ALA A 146 12.17 0.25 43.72
CA ALA A 146 11.39 -0.97 43.54
C ALA A 146 10.14 -0.74 42.70
N GLN A 147 9.44 0.35 42.98
CA GLN A 147 8.25 0.74 42.25
C GLN A 147 8.58 1.14 40.81
N ASN A 148 9.64 1.96 40.62
CA ASN A 148 10.13 2.32 39.29
C ASN A 148 10.47 1.07 38.45
N ARG A 149 11.08 0.04 39.05
CA ARG A 149 11.35 -1.23 38.36
C ARG A 149 10.06 -1.88 37.85
N ALA A 150 9.02 -1.94 38.69
CA ALA A 150 7.74 -2.54 38.31
C ALA A 150 7.05 -1.76 37.18
N ASP A 151 7.17 -0.43 37.19
CA ASP A 151 6.62 0.45 36.16
C ASP A 151 7.37 0.26 34.83
N VAL A 152 8.70 0.24 34.88
CA VAL A 152 9.57 -0.05 33.74
C VAL A 152 9.31 -1.45 33.17
N ALA A 153 9.01 -2.44 34.01
CA ALA A 153 8.62 -3.77 33.56
C ALA A 153 7.29 -3.78 32.80
N ARG A 154 6.30 -3.01 33.25
CA ARG A 154 5.04 -2.84 32.51
C ARG A 154 5.26 -2.18 31.15
N VAL A 155 6.08 -1.12 31.09
CA VAL A 155 6.43 -0.47 29.82
C VAL A 155 7.13 -1.46 28.87
N ALA A 156 8.05 -2.28 29.34
CA ALA A 156 8.69 -3.30 28.51
C ALA A 156 7.68 -4.30 27.91
N THR A 157 6.71 -4.73 28.71
CA THR A 157 5.62 -5.60 28.23
C THR A 157 4.75 -4.90 27.20
N ASP A 158 4.32 -3.67 27.46
CA ASP A 158 3.48 -2.90 26.52
C ASP A 158 4.19 -2.69 25.17
N LEU A 159 5.49 -2.39 25.19
CA LEU A 159 6.29 -2.27 23.97
C LEU A 159 6.40 -3.59 23.20
N SER A 160 6.54 -4.72 23.91
CA SER A 160 6.55 -6.04 23.31
C SER A 160 5.19 -6.39 22.66
N ASP A 161 4.09 -6.04 23.32
CA ASP A 161 2.75 -6.29 22.79
C ASP A 161 2.47 -5.44 21.54
N LEU A 162 2.87 -4.16 21.56
CA LEU A 162 2.82 -3.30 20.38
C LEU A 162 3.67 -3.84 19.23
N GLN A 163 4.85 -4.38 19.53
CA GLN A 163 5.71 -5.01 18.54
C GLN A 163 4.99 -6.19 17.87
N VAL A 164 4.40 -7.09 18.65
CA VAL A 164 3.66 -8.26 18.12
C VAL A 164 2.47 -7.81 17.26
N GLN A 165 1.73 -6.79 17.70
CA GLN A 165 0.62 -6.24 16.93
C GLN A 165 1.10 -5.66 15.59
N LEU A 166 2.18 -4.88 15.58
CA LEU A 166 2.76 -4.32 14.36
C LEU A 166 3.30 -5.40 13.43
N ASP A 167 3.95 -6.44 13.96
CA ASP A 167 4.41 -7.58 13.17
C ASP A 167 3.22 -8.33 12.54
N ALA A 168 2.10 -8.46 13.25
CA ALA A 168 0.86 -9.02 12.71
C ALA A 168 0.25 -8.14 11.60
N VAL A 169 0.24 -6.82 11.76
CA VAL A 169 -0.20 -5.89 10.71
C VAL A 169 0.72 -6.00 9.49
N ALA A 170 2.04 -6.02 9.68
CA ALA A 170 3.01 -6.18 8.60
C ALA A 170 2.82 -7.53 7.88
N ALA A 171 2.56 -8.61 8.62
CA ALA A 171 2.29 -9.93 8.05
C ALA A 171 0.99 -9.93 7.22
N SER A 172 -0.10 -9.37 7.75
CA SER A 172 -1.37 -9.21 7.04
C SER A 172 -1.20 -8.38 5.78
N LEU A 173 -0.48 -7.26 5.85
CA LEU A 173 -0.23 -6.41 4.69
C LEU A 173 0.71 -7.08 3.69
N SER A 174 1.60 -7.99 4.11
CA SER A 174 2.53 -8.71 3.23
C SER A 174 1.91 -9.84 2.40
N GLN A 175 0.65 -10.22 2.66
CA GLN A 175 -0.06 -11.18 1.83
C GLN A 175 -0.49 -10.57 0.48
N PRO A 176 -0.09 -11.14 -0.66
CA PRO A 176 -0.56 -10.71 -1.97
C PRO A 176 -2.09 -10.80 -2.05
N GLY A 177 -2.74 -9.81 -2.67
CA GLY A 177 -4.19 -9.85 -2.92
C GLY A 177 -5.08 -9.26 -1.81
N VAL A 178 -4.53 -8.83 -0.66
CA VAL A 178 -5.33 -8.18 0.42
C VAL A 178 -6.00 -6.87 -0.04
N LEU A 179 -5.41 -6.18 -1.03
CA LEU A 179 -5.99 -4.98 -1.64
C LEU A 179 -6.95 -5.29 -2.81
N GLY A 180 -7.26 -6.57 -3.08
CA GLY A 180 -8.23 -6.99 -4.10
C GLY A 180 -7.80 -6.77 -5.56
N LEU A 181 -6.52 -6.46 -5.80
CA LEU A 181 -5.99 -6.13 -7.13
C LEU A 181 -5.05 -7.24 -7.60
N GLU A 182 -5.58 -8.43 -7.87
CA GLU A 182 -4.78 -9.47 -8.51
C GLU A 182 -4.53 -9.10 -9.98
N PRO A 183 -3.26 -9.01 -10.42
CA PRO A 183 -2.93 -8.76 -11.82
C PRO A 183 -3.52 -9.82 -12.76
N GLN A 184 -3.67 -11.04 -12.25
CA GLN A 184 -4.19 -12.20 -12.99
C GLN A 184 -5.70 -12.10 -13.26
N GLY A 185 -6.47 -11.38 -12.45
CA GLY A 185 -7.92 -11.21 -12.66
C GLY A 185 -8.24 -10.30 -13.86
N LEU A 186 -7.34 -9.37 -14.20
CA LEU A 186 -7.54 -8.44 -15.32
C LEU A 186 -7.07 -8.96 -16.67
N LEU A 187 -6.15 -9.94 -16.69
CA LEU A 187 -5.65 -10.56 -17.91
C LEU A 187 -6.75 -11.15 -18.81
N PRO A 188 -7.68 -11.99 -18.33
CA PRO A 188 -8.73 -12.55 -19.18
C PRO A 188 -9.67 -11.46 -19.71
N PHE A 189 -9.95 -10.42 -18.93
CA PHE A 189 -10.78 -9.29 -19.36
C PHE A 189 -10.07 -8.43 -20.42
N GLN A 190 -8.78 -8.16 -20.23
CA GLN A 190 -7.96 -7.43 -21.18
C GLN A 190 -7.83 -8.20 -22.51
N VAL A 191 -7.59 -9.51 -22.46
CA VAL A 191 -7.54 -10.37 -23.65
C VAL A 191 -8.89 -10.41 -24.37
N ALA A 192 -10.00 -10.54 -23.63
CA ALA A 192 -11.34 -10.51 -24.20
C ALA A 192 -11.65 -9.16 -24.87
N PHE A 193 -11.29 -8.04 -24.23
CA PHE A 193 -11.49 -6.69 -24.76
C PHE A 193 -10.70 -6.47 -26.05
N TYR A 194 -9.40 -6.78 -26.07
CA TYR A 194 -8.58 -6.64 -27.28
C TYR A 194 -9.00 -7.62 -28.37
N GLY A 195 -9.39 -8.84 -28.00
CA GLY A 195 -9.95 -9.83 -28.93
C GLY A 195 -11.23 -9.33 -29.60
N MET A 196 -12.15 -8.73 -28.83
CA MET A 196 -13.39 -8.17 -29.36
C MET A 196 -13.12 -6.99 -30.29
N CYS A 197 -12.23 -6.06 -29.91
CA CYS A 197 -11.81 -4.96 -30.78
C CYS A 197 -11.21 -5.46 -32.10
N LEU A 198 -10.37 -6.50 -32.05
CA LEU A 198 -9.76 -7.09 -33.25
C LEU A 198 -10.82 -7.73 -34.17
N LEU A 199 -11.80 -8.44 -33.60
CA LEU A 199 -12.92 -9.00 -34.36
C LEU A 199 -13.77 -7.92 -35.03
N VAL A 200 -14.04 -6.81 -34.33
CA VAL A 200 -14.80 -5.67 -34.90
C VAL A 200 -14.04 -5.01 -36.05
N ILE A 201 -12.71 -4.85 -35.92
CA ILE A 201 -11.87 -4.33 -37.00
C ILE A 201 -11.92 -5.25 -38.21
N LEU A 202 -11.80 -6.58 -38.00
CA LEU A 202 -11.85 -7.57 -39.07
C LEU A 202 -13.20 -7.57 -39.79
N GLN A 203 -14.31 -7.53 -39.04
CA GLN A 203 -15.67 -7.44 -39.60
C GLN A 203 -15.87 -6.13 -40.40
N SER A 204 -15.35 -5.02 -39.88
CA SER A 204 -15.43 -3.71 -40.55
C SER A 204 -14.64 -3.71 -41.86
N ALA A 205 -13.43 -4.30 -41.87
CA ALA A 205 -12.63 -4.46 -43.07
C ALA A 205 -13.36 -5.33 -44.13
N PHE A 206 -13.99 -6.43 -43.70
CA PHE A 206 -14.78 -7.29 -44.58
C PHE A 206 -15.97 -6.54 -45.19
N ALA A 207 -16.70 -5.73 -44.41
CA ALA A 207 -17.81 -4.91 -44.91
C ALA A 207 -17.37 -3.87 -45.95
N ILE A 208 -16.20 -3.24 -45.74
CA ILE A 208 -15.61 -2.29 -46.70
C ILE A 208 -15.25 -3.00 -48.00
N VAL A 209 -14.55 -4.15 -47.92
CA VAL A 209 -14.17 -4.93 -49.10
C VAL A 209 -15.40 -5.41 -49.86
N ALA A 210 -16.40 -5.95 -49.17
CA ALA A 210 -17.66 -6.38 -49.78
C ALA A 210 -18.39 -5.20 -50.48
N GLY A 211 -18.41 -4.03 -49.87
CA GLY A 211 -18.98 -2.81 -50.45
C GLY A 211 -18.24 -2.36 -51.71
N VAL A 212 -16.90 -2.40 -51.70
CA VAL A 212 -16.05 -2.05 -52.85
C VAL A 212 -16.23 -3.06 -53.99
N VAL A 213 -16.24 -4.36 -53.69
CA VAL A 213 -16.46 -5.42 -54.70
C VAL A 213 -17.83 -5.28 -55.34
N LEU A 214 -18.89 -5.03 -54.56
CA LEU A 214 -20.24 -4.77 -55.10
C LEU A 214 -20.26 -3.52 -56.00
N TYR A 215 -19.54 -2.46 -55.61
CA TYR A 215 -19.44 -1.24 -56.42
C TYR A 215 -18.68 -1.47 -57.74
N GLN A 216 -17.60 -2.26 -57.72
CA GLN A 216 -16.85 -2.64 -58.92
C GLN A 216 -17.68 -3.56 -59.83
N LEU A 217 -18.40 -4.53 -59.27
CA LEU A 217 -19.28 -5.43 -60.00
C LEU A 217 -20.41 -4.64 -60.70
N GLN A 218 -20.97 -3.64 -60.02
CA GLN A 218 -21.97 -2.73 -60.60
C GLN A 218 -21.40 -1.87 -61.73
N ARG A 219 -20.13 -1.43 -61.62
CA ARG A 219 -19.46 -0.66 -62.67
C ARG A 219 -19.16 -1.53 -63.90
N ALA A 220 -18.78 -2.79 -63.70
CA ALA A 220 -18.56 -3.75 -64.77
C ALA A 220 -19.89 -4.10 -65.50
N LEU A 221 -20.95 -4.38 -64.75
CA LEU A 221 -22.30 -4.65 -65.28
C LEU A 221 -23.02 -3.41 -65.83
N GLY A 222 -22.54 -2.20 -65.51
CA GLY A 222 -23.06 -0.93 -66.02
C GLY A 222 -22.32 -0.40 -67.25
N ALA A 223 -21.19 -1.01 -67.64
CA ALA A 223 -20.37 -0.60 -68.77
C ALA A 223 -20.70 -1.36 -70.08
N GLU A 224 -21.52 -2.42 -70.02
CA GLU A 224 -22.01 -3.08 -71.24
C GLU A 224 -23.42 -2.59 -71.59
N PRO A 225 -23.64 -1.92 -72.75
CA PRO A 225 -24.96 -1.85 -73.34
C PRO A 225 -25.38 -3.27 -73.76
N LEU A 226 -26.28 -3.89 -72.98
CA LEU A 226 -26.73 -5.27 -73.16
C LEU A 226 -27.60 -5.53 -74.42
N PHE A 227 -27.51 -4.70 -75.47
CA PHE A 227 -28.12 -4.96 -76.78
C PHE A 227 -27.38 -4.27 -77.94
N PRO A 228 -26.33 -4.88 -78.52
CA PRO A 228 -25.73 -4.41 -79.77
C PRO A 228 -26.50 -4.86 -81.04
N HIS A 229 -27.65 -5.53 -80.94
CA HIS A 229 -28.27 -6.26 -82.06
C HIS A 229 -29.75 -5.91 -82.36
N VAL A 230 -30.14 -4.63 -82.38
CA VAL A 230 -31.46 -4.23 -82.95
C VAL A 230 -31.34 -2.98 -83.85
N ARG A 231 -30.36 -2.95 -84.77
CA ARG A 231 -30.30 -1.91 -85.81
C ARG A 231 -29.87 -2.44 -87.17
N ARG A 232 -30.40 -3.60 -87.58
CA ARG A 232 -30.18 -4.18 -88.92
C ARG A 232 -31.41 -4.78 -89.60
N ALA A 233 -32.62 -4.44 -89.15
CA ALA A 233 -33.84 -4.91 -89.79
C ALA A 233 -34.90 -3.80 -89.90
N THR A 234 -34.63 -2.76 -90.72
CA THR A 234 -35.69 -1.81 -91.13
C THR A 234 -35.36 -0.94 -92.37
N THR A 235 -34.50 -1.40 -93.29
CA THR A 235 -34.29 -0.70 -94.58
C THR A 235 -34.32 -1.61 -95.82
N ILE A 236 -34.85 -2.83 -95.69
CA ILE A 236 -35.27 -3.64 -96.84
C ILE A 236 -36.81 -3.56 -96.89
N ASP A 237 -37.37 -2.38 -97.21
CA ASP A 237 -38.76 -2.27 -97.71
C ASP A 237 -39.11 -0.88 -98.31
N ALA A 238 -38.11 -0.17 -98.87
CA ALA A 238 -38.34 1.12 -99.53
C ALA A 238 -38.10 1.07 -101.06
N ASP A 239 -37.94 -0.13 -101.62
CA ASP A 239 -37.68 -0.34 -103.06
C ASP A 239 -38.93 -0.76 -103.88
N GLU A 240 -40.10 -0.97 -103.25
CA GLU A 240 -41.27 -1.53 -103.96
C GLU A 240 -42.54 -0.67 -104.02
N ARG A 241 -42.54 0.59 -103.56
CA ARG A 241 -43.76 1.46 -103.59
C ARG A 241 -43.63 2.78 -104.37
N GLY A 242 -42.61 2.95 -105.21
CA GLY A 242 -42.39 4.19 -105.97
C GLY A 242 -42.70 4.13 -107.48
N ARG A 243 -42.97 2.96 -108.07
CA ARG A 243 -43.08 2.80 -109.55
C ARG A 243 -44.49 2.57 -110.10
N VAL A 244 -45.53 2.62 -109.28
CA VAL A 244 -46.91 2.39 -109.74
C VAL A 244 -47.82 3.52 -109.22
N ARG A 245 -47.76 4.70 -109.87
CA ARG A 245 -48.85 5.69 -110.05
C ARG A 245 -48.31 7.01 -110.62
N ALA A 246 -48.69 7.29 -111.87
CA ALA A 246 -48.55 8.52 -112.68
C ALA A 246 -47.82 8.22 -114.01
N SER A 247 -48.31 7.33 -114.89
CA SER A 247 -49.40 7.55 -115.88
C SER A 247 -50.33 8.73 -115.67
#